data_AF-A0A7S3MG74-F1
#
_entry.id   AF-A0A7S3MG74-F1
#
_cell.length_a   1.000
_cell.length_b   1.000
_cell.length_c   1.000
_cell.angle_alpha   90.00
_cell.angle_beta   90.00
_cell.angle_gamma   90.00
#
_symmetry.space_group_name_H-M   'P 1'
#
loop_
_entity.id
_entity.type
_entity.pdbx_description
1 polymer ?
#
loop_
_entity_poly.entity_id
_entity_poly.type
_entity_poly.pdbx_seq_one_letter_code
_entity_poly.pdbx_strand_id
1 'polypeptide(L)'
;DDDSKKVYCESMLDKTEDEKKELDHTYDDLQKAIAEAEETMTTMAEEIKALEAGIMALDKSVSEATEMRQSENAEYKATMQADQAAKELIGVAQNRLAKFYNPKLYKAAPKRELSAEDRIAVNMGGTPPPTEAPGGIAGTGVAVLAQVSAHTQRRGADGEAP
;
A
#
# COMPACT_ATOMS: atom_id res chain seq x y z
N ASP A 1 -3.97 -58.73 -81.41
CA ASP A 1 -5.12 -58.08 -82.04
C ASP A 1 -5.09 -56.60 -81.67
N ASP A 2 -5.15 -55.71 -82.65
CA ASP A 2 -4.89 -54.28 -82.43
C ASP A 2 -6.08 -53.55 -81.81
N ASP A 3 -7.31 -54.04 -82.04
CA ASP A 3 -8.53 -53.50 -81.40
C ASP A 3 -8.47 -53.63 -79.87
N SER A 4 -7.98 -54.76 -79.35
CA SER A 4 -7.82 -54.94 -77.89
C SER A 4 -6.80 -53.97 -77.29
N LYS A 5 -5.72 -53.65 -78.04
CA LYS A 5 -4.71 -52.68 -77.59
C LYS A 5 -5.27 -51.26 -77.59
N LYS A 6 -6.10 -50.91 -78.59
CA LYS A 6 -6.76 -49.60 -78.67
C LYS A 6 -7.66 -49.37 -77.47
N VAL A 7 -8.54 -50.33 -77.15
CA VAL A 7 -9.44 -50.25 -75.98
C VAL A 7 -8.64 -50.14 -74.68
N TYR A 8 -7.54 -50.89 -74.55
CA TYR A 8 -6.65 -50.77 -73.38
C TYR A 8 -6.09 -49.35 -73.25
N CYS A 9 -5.55 -48.78 -74.33
CA CYS A 9 -5.02 -47.42 -74.34
C CYS A 9 -6.08 -46.37 -73.99
N GLU A 10 -7.27 -46.44 -74.59
CA GLU A 10 -8.38 -45.52 -74.29
C GLU A 10 -8.77 -45.61 -72.80
N SER A 11 -8.93 -46.81 -72.25
CA SER A 11 -9.29 -46.99 -70.84
C SER A 11 -8.22 -46.47 -69.86
N MET A 12 -6.94 -46.52 -70.24
CA MET A 12 -5.85 -46.01 -69.42
C MET A 12 -5.78 -44.49 -69.50
N LEU A 13 -6.07 -43.90 -70.66
CA LEU A 13 -6.16 -42.45 -70.82
C LEU A 13 -7.32 -41.89 -69.99
N ASP A 14 -8.51 -42.50 -70.05
CA ASP A 14 -9.67 -42.09 -69.25
C ASP A 14 -9.35 -42.11 -67.74
N LYS A 15 -8.76 -43.20 -67.24
CA LYS A 15 -8.34 -43.29 -65.83
C LYS A 15 -7.32 -42.24 -65.45
N THR A 16 -6.32 -42.00 -66.31
CA THR A 16 -5.29 -40.99 -66.04
C THR A 16 -5.89 -39.59 -66.03
N GLU A 17 -6.87 -39.30 -66.90
CA GLU A 17 -7.59 -38.03 -66.92
C GLU A 17 -8.43 -37.84 -65.65
N ASP A 18 -9.11 -38.89 -65.20
CA ASP A 18 -9.89 -38.86 -63.95
C ASP A 18 -8.99 -38.67 -62.71
N GLU A 19 -7.88 -39.41 -62.61
CA GLU A 19 -6.88 -39.25 -61.55
C GLU A 19 -6.28 -37.84 -61.57
N LYS A 20 -5.99 -37.30 -62.76
CA LYS A 20 -5.50 -35.92 -62.90
C LYS A 20 -6.52 -34.92 -62.37
N LYS A 21 -7.80 -35.05 -62.73
CA LYS A 21 -8.86 -34.15 -62.26
C LYS A 21 -9.02 -34.22 -60.75
N GLU A 22 -9.01 -35.42 -60.18
CA GLU A 22 -9.06 -35.59 -58.73
C GLU A 22 -7.87 -34.90 -58.05
N LEU A 23 -6.65 -35.11 -58.57
CA LEU A 23 -5.45 -34.49 -58.03
C LEU A 23 -5.49 -32.97 -58.14
N ASP A 24 -5.91 -32.43 -59.29
CA ASP A 24 -6.06 -30.99 -59.52
C ASP A 24 -7.11 -30.39 -58.54
N HIS A 25 -8.23 -31.09 -58.29
CA HIS A 25 -9.20 -30.67 -57.27
C HIS A 25 -8.63 -30.68 -55.85
N THR A 26 -7.93 -31.76 -55.46
CA THR A 26 -7.30 -31.82 -54.12
C THR A 26 -6.25 -30.74 -53.95
N TYR A 27 -5.51 -30.42 -55.01
CA TYR A 27 -4.52 -29.35 -55.01
C TYR A 27 -5.18 -27.99 -54.79
N ASP A 28 -6.27 -27.69 -55.51
CA ASP A 28 -7.02 -26.44 -55.35
C ASP A 28 -7.60 -26.29 -53.93
N ASP A 29 -8.11 -27.38 -53.35
CA ASP A 29 -8.64 -27.36 -51.99
C ASP A 29 -7.55 -27.19 -50.93
N LEU A 30 -6.39 -27.84 -51.10
CA LEU A 30 -5.22 -27.63 -50.24
C LEU A 30 -4.70 -26.19 -50.34
N GLN A 31 -4.67 -25.60 -51.53
CA GLN A 31 -4.28 -24.20 -51.70
C GLN A 31 -5.20 -23.23 -50.96
N LYS A 32 -6.52 -23.44 -51.03
CA LYS A 32 -7.49 -22.63 -50.28
C LYS A 32 -7.29 -22.79 -48.77
N ALA A 33 -7.14 -24.02 -48.29
CA ALA A 33 -6.91 -24.29 -46.87
C ALA A 33 -5.61 -23.65 -46.35
N ILE A 34 -4.55 -23.63 -47.17
CA ILE A 34 -3.30 -22.93 -46.84
C ILE A 34 -3.54 -21.42 -46.72
N ALA A 35 -4.24 -20.82 -47.70
CA ALA A 35 -4.52 -19.38 -47.68
C ALA A 35 -5.38 -18.98 -46.46
N GLU A 36 -6.41 -19.76 -46.13
CA GLU A 36 -7.21 -19.57 -44.91
C GLU A 36 -6.34 -19.70 -43.65
N ALA A 37 -5.49 -20.72 -43.58
CA ALA A 37 -4.58 -20.91 -42.45
C ALA A 37 -3.60 -19.72 -42.29
N GLU A 38 -3.04 -19.19 -43.37
CA GLU A 38 -2.15 -18.02 -43.35
C GLU A 38 -2.87 -16.75 -42.85
N GLU A 39 -4.12 -16.55 -43.23
CA GLU A 39 -4.95 -15.45 -42.74
C GLU A 39 -5.22 -15.59 -41.23
N THR A 40 -5.58 -16.79 -40.77
CA THR A 40 -5.78 -17.04 -39.32
C THR A 40 -4.49 -16.85 -38.53
N MET A 41 -3.34 -17.29 -39.05
CA MET A 41 -2.04 -17.08 -38.41
C MET A 41 -1.70 -15.60 -38.26
N THR A 42 -2.01 -14.80 -39.29
CA THR A 42 -1.80 -13.35 -39.26
C THR A 42 -2.67 -12.71 -38.18
N THR A 43 -3.96 -13.06 -38.14
CA THR A 43 -4.90 -12.57 -37.13
C THR A 43 -4.46 -12.94 -35.71
N MET A 44 -4.08 -14.20 -35.48
CA MET A 44 -3.57 -14.65 -34.17
C MET A 44 -2.30 -13.90 -33.76
N ALA A 45 -1.38 -13.62 -34.70
CA ALA A 45 -0.18 -12.86 -34.39
C ALA A 45 -0.48 -11.40 -33.99
N GLU A 46 -1.51 -10.78 -34.58
CA GLU A 46 -1.98 -9.45 -34.19
C GLU A 46 -2.65 -9.46 -32.81
N GLU A 47 -3.49 -10.46 -32.53
CA GLU A 47 -4.13 -10.64 -31.23
C GLU A 47 -3.10 -10.88 -30.11
N ILE A 48 -2.07 -11.69 -30.36
CA ILE A 48 -0.98 -11.92 -29.41
C ILE A 48 -0.27 -10.60 -29.07
N LYS A 49 0.09 -9.80 -30.08
CA LYS A 49 0.73 -8.50 -29.86
C LYS A 49 -0.17 -7.54 -29.07
N ALA A 50 -1.47 -7.52 -29.37
CA ALA A 50 -2.43 -6.71 -28.65
C ALA A 50 -2.55 -7.14 -27.17
N LEU A 51 -2.56 -8.45 -26.90
CA LEU A 51 -2.58 -9.00 -25.55
C LEU A 51 -1.30 -8.68 -24.78
N GLU A 52 -0.13 -8.83 -25.39
CA GLU A 52 1.16 -8.47 -24.78
C GLU A 52 1.19 -6.99 -24.37
N ALA A 53 0.76 -6.10 -25.27
CA ALA A 53 0.65 -4.66 -24.98
C ALA A 53 -0.34 -4.39 -23.84
N GLY A 54 -1.48 -5.09 -23.83
CA GLY A 54 -2.48 -5.00 -22.77
C GLY A 54 -1.95 -5.43 -21.40
N ILE A 55 -1.18 -6.52 -21.34
CA ILE A 55 -0.54 -7.01 -20.11
C ILE A 55 0.46 -5.99 -19.59
N MET A 56 1.33 -5.46 -20.44
CA MET A 56 2.32 -4.44 -20.03
C MET A 56 1.64 -3.17 -19.48
N ALA A 57 0.55 -2.73 -20.11
CA ALA A 57 -0.23 -1.60 -19.65
C ALA A 57 -0.90 -1.88 -18.31
N LEU A 58 -1.44 -3.09 -18.13
CA LEU A 58 -2.07 -3.52 -16.88
C LEU A 58 -1.04 -3.58 -15.74
N ASP A 59 0.12 -4.19 -15.95
CA ASP A 59 1.18 -4.28 -14.95
C ASP A 59 1.62 -2.90 -14.47
N LYS A 60 1.79 -1.96 -15.40
CA LYS A 60 2.09 -0.56 -15.09
C LYS A 60 0.99 0.07 -14.23
N SER A 61 -0.27 -0.05 -14.64
CA SER A 61 -1.40 0.53 -13.92
C SER A 61 -1.54 -0.03 -12.51
N VAL A 62 -1.32 -1.34 -12.33
CA VAL A 62 -1.37 -2.01 -11.02
C VAL A 62 -0.24 -1.53 -10.11
N SER A 63 0.97 -1.32 -10.66
CA SER A 63 2.10 -0.76 -9.92
C SER A 63 1.82 0.66 -9.45
N GLU A 64 1.43 1.55 -10.37
CA GLU A 64 1.11 2.96 -10.08
C GLU A 64 -0.02 3.08 -9.05
N ALA A 65 -1.10 2.30 -9.21
CA ALA A 65 -2.20 2.28 -8.25
C ALA A 65 -1.79 1.74 -6.88
N THR A 66 -0.79 0.86 -6.81
CA THR A 66 -0.28 0.34 -5.54
C THR A 66 0.60 1.36 -4.83
N GLU A 67 1.48 2.04 -5.56
CA GLU A 67 2.29 3.13 -5.02
C GLU A 67 1.41 4.28 -4.49
N MET A 68 0.41 4.70 -5.27
CA MET A 68 -0.54 5.74 -4.87
C MET A 68 -1.26 5.38 -3.58
N ARG A 69 -1.82 4.15 -3.49
CA ARG A 69 -2.50 3.68 -2.26
C ARG A 69 -1.57 3.66 -1.05
N GLN A 70 -0.30 3.29 -1.22
CA GLN A 70 0.67 3.29 -0.12
C GLN A 70 0.99 4.71 0.34
N SER A 71 1.24 5.63 -0.60
CA SER A 71 1.50 7.05 -0.30
C SER A 71 0.32 7.68 0.43
N GLU A 72 -0.88 7.57 -0.14
CA GLU A 72 -2.11 8.12 0.45
C GLU A 72 -2.39 7.53 1.83
N ASN A 73 -2.12 6.23 2.04
CA ASN A 73 -2.30 5.60 3.34
C ASN A 73 -1.30 6.12 4.38
N ALA A 74 -0.04 6.35 3.99
CA ALA A 74 0.97 6.91 4.87
C ALA A 74 0.61 8.34 5.28
N GLU A 75 0.21 9.18 4.32
CA GLU A 75 -0.25 10.55 4.56
C GLU A 75 -1.49 10.61 5.44
N TYR A 76 -2.47 9.73 5.19
CA TYR A 76 -3.66 9.60 6.01
C TYR A 76 -3.31 9.27 7.47
N LYS A 77 -2.45 8.27 7.69
CA LYS A 77 -2.01 7.88 9.05
C LYS A 77 -1.29 9.02 9.76
N ALA A 78 -0.39 9.71 9.06
CA ALA A 78 0.35 10.85 9.63
C ALA A 78 -0.60 11.98 10.03
N THR A 79 -1.54 12.33 9.15
CA THR A 79 -2.53 13.39 9.41
C THR A 79 -3.44 13.03 10.58
N MET A 80 -3.97 11.80 10.62
CA MET A 80 -4.83 11.34 11.70
C MET A 80 -4.11 11.31 13.06
N GLN A 81 -2.83 10.94 13.09
CA GLN A 81 -2.02 11.00 14.32
C GLN A 81 -1.79 12.44 14.77
N ALA A 82 -1.47 13.35 13.84
CA ALA A 82 -1.28 14.77 14.14
C ALA A 82 -2.58 15.40 14.68
N ASP A 83 -3.72 15.12 14.07
CA ASP A 83 -5.03 15.63 14.49
C ASP A 83 -5.44 15.09 15.87
N GLN A 84 -5.21 13.81 16.12
CA GLN A 84 -5.50 13.21 17.43
C GLN A 84 -4.65 13.87 18.52
N ALA A 85 -3.37 14.08 18.25
CA ALA A 85 -2.49 14.73 19.20
C ALA A 85 -2.81 16.22 19.41
N ALA A 86 -3.23 16.93 18.36
CA ALA A 86 -3.70 18.31 18.47
C ALA A 86 -4.95 18.38 19.38
N LYS A 87 -5.90 17.44 19.23
CA LYS A 87 -7.07 17.33 20.11
C LYS A 87 -6.66 17.09 21.57
N GLU A 88 -5.71 16.18 21.81
CA GLU A 88 -5.21 15.90 23.16
C GLU A 88 -4.51 17.11 23.78
N LEU A 89 -3.68 17.82 23.00
CA LEU A 89 -3.01 19.04 23.43
C LEU A 89 -4.02 20.13 23.83
N ILE A 90 -5.07 20.31 23.03
CA ILE A 90 -6.18 21.22 23.37
C ILE A 90 -6.85 20.79 24.67
N GLY A 91 -7.08 19.50 24.88
CA GLY A 91 -7.62 18.96 26.13
C GLY A 91 -6.75 19.29 27.35
N VAL A 92 -5.43 19.13 27.23
CA VAL A 92 -4.46 19.51 28.28
C VAL A 92 -4.53 21.01 28.57
N ALA A 93 -4.56 21.84 27.52
CA ALA A 93 -4.65 23.30 27.66
C ALA A 93 -5.95 23.72 28.35
N GLN A 94 -7.09 23.14 27.95
CA GLN A 94 -8.40 23.40 28.59
C GLN A 94 -8.38 23.02 30.07
N ASN A 95 -7.86 21.84 30.43
CA ASN A 95 -7.76 21.43 31.82
C ASN A 95 -6.83 22.36 32.63
N ARG A 96 -5.73 22.82 32.04
CA ARG A 96 -4.83 23.78 32.69
C ARG A 96 -5.49 25.14 32.94
N LEU A 97 -6.27 25.64 31.99
CA LEU A 97 -7.03 26.88 32.14
C LEU A 97 -8.14 26.74 33.21
N ALA A 98 -8.79 25.57 33.28
CA ALA A 98 -9.82 25.29 34.29
C ALA A 98 -9.27 25.44 35.72
N LYS A 99 -7.99 25.16 35.97
CA LYS A 99 -7.35 25.38 37.28
C LYS A 99 -7.48 26.82 37.79
N PHE A 100 -7.43 27.80 36.89
CA PHE A 100 -7.47 29.22 37.23
C PHE A 100 -8.86 29.82 37.09
N TYR A 101 -9.59 29.43 36.05
CA TYR A 101 -10.85 30.08 35.69
C TYR A 101 -12.09 29.29 36.11
N ASN A 102 -12.02 27.96 36.20
CA ASN A 102 -13.16 27.08 36.53
C ASN A 102 -12.72 25.90 37.44
N PRO A 103 -12.30 26.15 38.69
CA PRO A 103 -11.59 25.17 39.51
C PRO A 103 -12.39 23.90 39.83
N LYS A 104 -13.73 23.95 39.77
CA LYS A 104 -14.60 22.76 39.94
C LYS A 104 -14.46 21.73 38.81
N LEU A 105 -13.99 22.13 37.64
CA LEU A 105 -13.83 21.27 36.46
C LEU A 105 -12.37 20.78 36.27
N TYR A 106 -11.43 21.26 37.09
CA TYR A 106 -10.04 20.86 37.01
C TYR A 106 -9.84 19.40 37.40
N LYS A 107 -9.24 18.62 36.51
CA LYS A 107 -8.80 17.25 36.78
C LYS A 107 -7.32 17.26 37.13
N ALA A 108 -7.00 16.95 38.38
CA ALA A 108 -5.61 16.77 38.80
C ALA A 108 -5.00 15.55 38.09
N ALA A 109 -3.71 15.64 37.78
CA ALA A 109 -2.98 14.48 37.29
C ALA A 109 -3.06 13.35 38.33
N PRO A 110 -3.19 12.07 37.89
CA PRO A 110 -3.19 10.94 38.80
C PRO A 110 -1.92 10.97 39.65
N LYS A 111 -2.08 10.75 40.95
CA LYS A 111 -0.94 10.66 41.86
C LYS A 111 -0.15 9.39 41.52
N ARG A 112 1.17 9.51 41.41
CA ARG A 112 2.05 8.34 41.28
C ARG A 112 1.88 7.48 42.52
N GLU A 113 1.56 6.20 42.32
CA GLU A 113 1.71 5.21 43.37
C GLU A 113 3.18 4.78 43.42
N LEU A 114 3.82 4.95 44.58
CA LEU A 114 5.17 4.44 44.79
C LEU A 114 5.11 2.90 44.91
N SER A 115 6.10 2.21 44.34
CA SER A 115 6.23 0.76 44.53
C SER A 115 6.43 0.43 46.01
N ALA A 116 6.26 -0.83 46.41
CA ALA A 116 6.43 -1.22 47.80
C ALA A 116 7.84 -0.92 48.31
N GLU A 117 8.85 -1.11 47.46
CA GLU A 117 10.26 -0.85 47.72
C GLU A 117 10.53 0.65 47.85
N ASP A 118 9.98 1.45 46.94
CA ASP A 118 10.10 2.91 46.96
C ASP A 118 9.45 3.52 48.22
N ARG A 119 8.30 2.99 48.66
CA ARG A 119 7.65 3.44 49.91
C ARG A 119 8.51 3.14 51.14
N ILE A 120 9.15 1.97 51.19
CA ILE A 120 10.03 1.61 52.31
C ILE A 120 11.25 2.54 52.31
N ALA A 121 11.86 2.80 51.15
CA ALA A 121 12.99 3.71 51.03
C ALA A 121 12.63 5.12 51.51
N VAL A 122 11.49 5.66 51.11
CA VAL A 122 11.02 6.99 51.54
C VAL A 122 10.71 7.03 53.05
N ASN A 123 10.03 6.01 53.58
CA ASN A 123 9.71 5.94 55.02
C ASN A 123 10.97 5.80 55.89
N MET A 124 12.04 5.23 55.35
CA MET A 124 13.35 5.10 56.01
C MET A 124 14.27 6.32 55.81
N GLY A 125 13.75 7.43 55.26
CA GLY A 125 14.47 8.69 55.09
C GLY A 125 15.24 8.82 53.77
N GLY A 126 15.06 7.89 52.82
CA GLY A 126 15.57 7.99 51.46
C GLY A 126 14.77 8.99 50.62
N THR A 127 15.41 9.61 49.64
CA THR A 127 14.73 10.50 48.69
C THR A 127 13.91 9.67 47.69
N PRO A 128 12.65 10.06 47.39
CA PRO A 128 11.86 9.36 46.40
C PRO A 128 12.56 9.38 45.04
N PRO A 129 12.39 8.33 44.23
CA PRO A 129 12.93 8.31 42.87
C PRO A 129 12.42 9.52 42.08
N PRO A 130 13.24 10.06 41.15
CA PRO A 130 12.85 11.19 40.32
C PRO A 130 11.51 10.94 39.63
N THR A 131 10.62 11.93 39.65
CA THR A 131 9.37 11.88 38.91
C THR A 131 9.67 11.81 37.42
N GLU A 132 9.29 10.72 36.76
CA GLU A 132 9.37 10.61 35.31
C GLU A 132 8.58 11.77 34.68
N ALA A 133 9.15 12.40 33.66
CA ALA A 133 8.47 13.45 32.93
C ALA A 133 7.12 12.89 32.44
N PRO A 134 6.01 13.66 32.52
CA PRO A 134 4.73 13.17 32.07
C PRO A 134 4.87 12.69 30.64
N GLY A 135 4.38 11.46 30.40
CA GLY A 135 4.41 10.86 29.08
C GLY A 135 3.91 11.86 28.04
N GLY A 136 4.69 12.04 26.99
CA GLY A 136 4.31 12.91 25.89
C GLY A 136 3.04 12.40 25.21
N ILE A 137 2.40 13.30 24.46
CA ILE A 137 1.27 12.94 23.61
C ILE A 137 1.77 11.90 22.61
N ALA A 138 1.24 10.68 22.71
CA ALA A 138 1.79 9.51 22.03
C ALA A 138 1.92 9.78 20.52
N GLY A 139 3.10 9.48 19.96
CA GLY A 139 3.36 9.66 18.52
C GLY A 139 3.74 11.06 18.05
N THR A 140 3.85 12.07 18.93
CA THR A 140 4.21 13.45 18.51
C THR A 140 5.49 14.02 19.09
N GLY A 141 6.14 13.31 20.02
CA GLY A 141 7.32 13.84 20.72
C GLY A 141 7.03 15.05 21.62
N VAL A 142 5.77 15.48 21.74
CA VAL A 142 5.37 16.60 22.61
C VAL A 142 5.25 16.09 24.04
N ALA A 143 6.23 16.43 24.89
CA ALA A 143 6.15 16.16 26.33
C ALA A 143 5.00 16.95 26.96
N VAL A 144 4.12 16.28 27.70
CA VAL A 144 3.11 16.98 28.51
C VAL A 144 3.88 17.67 29.64
N LEU A 145 3.99 19.00 29.59
CA LEU A 145 4.76 19.74 30.60
C LEU A 145 4.19 19.50 32.00
N ALA A 146 4.93 18.72 32.81
CA ALA A 146 4.76 18.73 34.26
C ALA A 146 5.05 20.15 34.74
N GLN A 147 4.15 20.65 35.56
CA GLN A 147 4.20 21.95 36.18
C GLN A 147 5.48 22.06 37.03
N VAL A 148 6.53 22.68 36.48
CA VAL A 148 7.73 23.07 37.24
C VAL A 148 7.30 24.15 38.22
N SER A 149 7.32 23.81 39.50
CA SER A 149 7.32 24.75 40.62
C SER A 149 8.59 25.63 40.54
N ALA A 150 8.60 26.62 39.64
CA ALA A 150 9.63 27.66 39.57
C ALA A 150 9.13 28.97 40.21
N HIS A 151 8.38 28.88 41.32
CA HIS A 151 7.81 30.06 41.98
C HIS A 151 8.19 30.18 43.46
N THR A 152 9.41 29.81 43.85
CA THR A 152 9.93 30.15 45.20
C THR A 152 11.45 30.17 45.28
N GLN A 153 12.14 31.02 44.51
CA GLN A 153 13.55 31.35 44.78
C GLN A 153 13.97 32.67 44.13
N ARG A 154 13.31 33.78 44.49
CA ARG A 154 13.86 35.14 44.23
C ARG A 154 13.38 36.18 45.24
N ARG A 155 13.26 35.79 46.52
CA ARG A 155 12.95 36.72 47.60
C ARG A 155 13.59 36.24 48.91
N GLY A 156 14.85 36.59 49.10
CA GLY A 156 15.61 36.35 50.33
C GLY A 156 17.08 36.17 50.01
N ALA A 157 17.94 37.04 50.54
CA ALA A 157 19.32 37.34 50.12
C ALA A 157 19.30 38.21 48.84
N ASP A 158 19.55 39.52 48.87
CA ASP A 158 20.50 40.25 49.67
C ASP A 158 19.97 41.66 50.01
N GLY A 159 20.00 41.98 51.29
CA GLY A 159 20.09 43.34 51.77
C GLY A 159 21.17 43.35 52.84
N GLU A 160 22.28 44.03 52.56
CA GLU A 160 23.00 44.88 53.52
C GLU A 160 24.06 45.67 52.72
N ALA A 161 23.93 47.00 52.74
CA ALA A 161 24.97 47.95 52.32
C ALA A 161 26.04 48.06 53.44
N PRO A 162 27.15 48.84 53.33
CA PRO A 162 27.20 50.24 52.91
C PRO A 162 27.82 50.49 51.53
#